data_AF-A0A1D7NJK5-F1
#
_entry.id   AF-A0A1D7NJK5-F1
#
_cell.length_a   1.000
_cell.length_b   1.000
_cell.length_c   1.000
_cell.angle_alpha   90.00
_cell.angle_beta   90.00
_cell.angle_gamma   90.00
#
_symmetry.space_group_name_H-M   'P 1'
#
loop_
_entity.id
_entity.type
_entity.pdbx_description
1 polymer ?
#
loop_
_entity_poly.entity_id
_entity_poly.type
_entity_poly.pdbx_seq_one_letter_code
_entity_poly.pdbx_strand_id
1 'polypeptide(L)' 'MAQTYEFYCERADEAAALAKLATLDNVRDRELRSEKTWRGLAEQARKTTEERVKADRVRAERRAAESLAAAETAL' A
#
# COMPACT_ATOMS: atom_id res chain seq x y z
N MET A 1 -4.36 -8.16 -11.19
CA MET A 1 -4.29 -6.71 -10.94
C MET A 1 -4.31 -6.50 -9.44
N ALA A 2 -3.35 -5.76 -8.88
CA ALA A 2 -3.38 -5.39 -7.47
C ALA A 2 -4.36 -4.22 -7.29
N GLN A 3 -5.23 -4.29 -6.28
CA GLN A 3 -6.17 -3.22 -5.98
C GLN A 3 -5.50 -2.11 -5.15
N THR A 4 -6.18 -0.97 -4.98
CA THR A 4 -5.62 0.20 -4.29
C THR A 4 -5.70 0.06 -2.76
N TYR A 5 -4.96 0.91 -2.06
CA TYR A 5 -5.03 1.03 -0.59
C TYR A 5 -6.47 1.30 -0.12
N GLU A 6 -7.15 2.24 -0.77
CA GLU A 6 -8.50 2.69 -0.44
C GLU A 6 -9.50 1.54 -0.57
N PHE A 7 -9.41 0.74 -1.65
CA PHE A 7 -10.26 -0.43 -1.84
C PHE A 7 -10.11 -1.43 -0.69
N TYR A 8 -8.88 -1.72 -0.26
CA TYR A 8 -8.66 -2.65 0.85
C TYR A 8 -9.11 -2.06 2.19
N CYS A 9 -9.01 -0.75 2.39
CA CYS A 9 -9.55 -0.07 3.57
C CYS A 9 -11.07 -0.16 3.63
N GLU A 10 -11.78 0.10 2.51
CA GLU A 10 -13.24 -0.03 2.45
C GLU A 10 -13.69 -1.45 2.82
N ARG A 11 -13.02 -2.48 2.30
CA ARG A 11 -13.31 -3.88 2.66
C ARG A 11 -13.03 -4.21 4.13
N ALA A 12 -11.97 -3.62 4.69
CA ALA A 12 -11.67 -3.79 6.11
C ALA A 12 -12.75 -3.12 6.98
N ASP A 13 -13.21 -1.93 6.60
CA ASP A 13 -14.24 -1.18 7.32
C ASP A 13 -15.60 -1.89 7.24
N GLU A 14 -15.96 -2.45 6.07
CA GLU A 14 -17.14 -3.30 5.89
C GLU A 14 -17.10 -4.52 6.83
N ALA A 15 -15.98 -5.26 6.85
CA ALA A 15 -15.82 -6.42 7.72
C ALA A 15 -15.89 -6.04 9.21
N ALA A 16 -15.27 -4.92 9.60
CA ALA A 16 -15.35 -4.41 10.97
C ALA A 16 -16.79 -4.04 11.37
N ALA A 17 -17.56 -3.45 10.45
CA ALA A 17 -18.97 -3.13 10.67
C ALA A 17 -19.81 -4.41 10.84
N LEU A 18 -19.59 -5.42 10.00
CA LEU A 18 -20.27 -6.72 10.12
C LEU A 18 -19.92 -7.44 11.42
N ALA A 19 -18.66 -7.39 11.86
CA ALA A 19 -18.24 -7.93 13.15
C ALA A 19 -19.01 -7.29 14.32
N LYS A 20 -19.22 -5.96 14.28
CA LYS A 20 -19.97 -5.23 15.31
C LYS A 20 -21.46 -5.62 15.35
N LEU A 21 -22.04 -5.95 14.21
CA LEU A 21 -23.44 -6.36 14.10
C LEU A 21 -23.66 -7.87 14.36
N ALA A 22 -22.57 -8.66 14.42
CA ALA A 22 -22.65 -10.10 14.60
C ALA A 22 -23.20 -10.47 15.98
N THR A 23 -24.30 -11.22 15.98
CA THR A 23 -24.95 -11.74 17.19
C THR A 23 -24.34 -13.05 17.69
N LEU A 24 -23.61 -13.76 16.82
CA LEU A 24 -22.91 -15.00 17.16
C LEU A 24 -21.40 -14.75 17.19
N ASP A 25 -20.73 -15.29 18.21
CA ASP A 25 -19.27 -15.14 18.39
C ASP A 25 -18.48 -15.68 17.19
N ASN A 26 -18.88 -16.83 16.65
CA ASN A 26 -18.21 -17.45 15.50
C ASN A 26 -18.27 -16.58 14.22
N VAL A 27 -19.37 -15.83 14.04
CA VAL A 27 -19.51 -14.87 12.94
C VAL A 27 -18.64 -13.66 13.20
N ARG A 28 -18.66 -13.10 14.43
CA ARG A 28 -17.79 -11.99 14.82
C ARG A 28 -16.32 -12.32 14.56
N ASP A 29 -15.87 -13.48 14.99
CA ASP A 29 -14.47 -13.93 14.83
C ASP A 29 -14.09 -14.17 13.37
N ARG A 30 -15.05 -14.58 12.54
CA ARG A 30 -14.83 -14.67 11.08
C ARG A 30 -14.63 -13.28 10.49
N GLU A 31 -15.51 -12.34 10.79
CA GLU A 31 -15.43 -10.99 10.24
C GLU A 31 -14.18 -10.24 10.72
N LEU A 32 -13.77 -10.40 11.99
CA LEU A 32 -12.52 -9.84 12.51
C LEU A 32 -11.28 -10.41 11.81
N ARG A 33 -11.29 -11.69 11.44
CA ARG A 33 -10.22 -12.28 10.62
C ARG A 33 -10.19 -11.69 9.22
N SER A 34 -11.35 -11.51 8.60
CA SER A 34 -11.48 -10.84 7.30
C SER A 34 -10.97 -9.40 7.36
N GLU A 35 -11.37 -8.61 8.37
CA GLU A 35 -10.84 -7.26 8.61
C GLU A 35 -9.31 -7.29 8.68
N LYS A 36 -8.74 -8.17 9.51
CA LYS A 36 -7.28 -8.27 9.66
C LYS A 36 -6.58 -8.56 8.34
N THR A 37 -7.13 -9.45 7.52
CA THR A 37 -6.60 -9.75 6.18
C THR A 37 -6.66 -8.52 5.28
N TRP A 38 -7.78 -7.81 5.24
CA TRP A 38 -7.94 -6.61 4.43
C TRP A 38 -7.01 -5.48 4.86
N ARG A 39 -6.85 -5.25 6.16
CA ARG A 39 -5.87 -4.28 6.70
C ARG A 39 -4.44 -4.64 6.30
N GLY A 40 -4.08 -5.92 6.34
CA GLY A 40 -2.77 -6.38 5.88
C GLY A 40 -2.51 -6.09 4.40
N LEU A 41 -3.50 -6.30 3.55
CA LEU A 41 -3.41 -5.99 2.12
C LEU A 41 -3.34 -4.49 1.85
N ALA A 42 -4.11 -3.68 2.59
CA ALA A 42 -4.03 -2.22 2.51
C ALA A 42 -2.61 -1.75 2.84
N GLU A 43 -2.04 -2.21 3.96
CA GLU A 43 -0.67 -1.86 4.36
C GLU A 43 0.36 -2.24 3.29
N GLN A 44 0.23 -3.42 2.69
CA GLN A 44 1.12 -3.87 1.61
C GLN A 44 1.00 -2.98 0.36
N ALA A 45 -0.23 -2.59 -0.02
CA ALA A 45 -0.46 -1.69 -1.15
C ALA A 45 0.13 -0.29 -0.90
N ARG A 46 0.00 0.22 0.33
CA ARG A 46 0.61 1.49 0.75
C ARG A 46 2.13 1.44 0.65
N LYS A 47 2.76 0.43 1.28
CA LYS A 47 4.22 0.24 1.23
C LYS A 47 4.75 0.13 -0.19
N THR A 48 4.07 -0.64 -1.04
CA THR A 48 4.44 -0.78 -2.46
C THR A 48 4.43 0.57 -3.18
N THR A 49 3.45 1.43 -2.88
CA THR A 49 3.34 2.76 -3.47
C THR A 49 4.45 3.68 -2.96
N GLU A 50 4.72 3.68 -1.65
CA GLU A 50 5.81 4.44 -1.04
C GLU A 50 7.19 4.03 -1.60
N GLU A 51 7.44 2.73 -1.74
CA GLU A 51 8.67 2.19 -2.31
C GLU A 51 8.86 2.59 -3.77
N ARG A 52 7.79 2.63 -4.56
CA ARG A 52 7.83 3.12 -5.95
C ARG A 52 8.23 4.59 -6.01
N VAL A 53 7.60 5.44 -5.21
CA VAL A 53 7.94 6.88 -5.14
C VAL A 53 9.41 7.06 -4.74
N LYS A 54 9.88 6.31 -3.73
CA LYS A 54 11.29 6.34 -3.31
C LYS A 54 12.23 5.90 -4.44
N ALA A 55 11.91 4.81 -5.13
CA ALA A 55 12.72 4.30 -6.25
C ALA A 55 12.76 5.30 -7.41
N ASP A 56 11.64 5.95 -7.74
CA ASP A 56 11.58 6.97 -8.80
C ASP A 56 12.45 8.18 -8.46
N ARG A 57 12.39 8.64 -7.21
CA ARG A 57 13.26 9.73 -6.73
C ARG A 57 14.73 9.38 -6.87
N VAL A 58 15.15 8.22 -6.37
CA VAL A 58 16.55 7.76 -6.47
C VAL A 58 17.00 7.65 -7.93
N ARG A 59 16.14 7.13 -8.82
CA ARG A 59 16.44 7.05 -10.25
C ARG A 59 16.56 8.42 -10.90
N ALA A 60 15.73 9.39 -10.52
CA ALA A 60 15.79 10.74 -11.04
C ALA A 60 17.06 11.47 -10.56
N GLU A 61 17.40 11.36 -9.27
CA GLU A 61 18.64 11.90 -8.70
C GLU A 61 19.89 11.33 -9.38
N ARG A 62 19.91 10.00 -9.62
CA ARG A 62 20.99 9.34 -10.35
C ARG A 62 21.12 9.86 -11.79
N ARG A 63 20.01 9.97 -12.53
CA ARG A 63 20.02 10.49 -13.90
C ARG A 63 20.49 11.95 -13.95
N ALA A 64 20.10 12.77 -12.99
CA ALA A 64 20.55 14.15 -12.88
C ALA A 64 22.07 14.22 -12.63
N ALA A 65 22.58 13.44 -11.68
CA ALA A 65 24.02 13.36 -11.41
C ALA A 65 24.82 12.86 -12.63
N GLU A 66 24.36 11.82 -13.31
CA GLU A 66 24.96 11.31 -14.55
C GLU A 66 24.96 12.38 -15.66
N SER A 67 23.89 13.17 -15.78
CA SER A 67 23.81 14.25 -16.78
C SER A 67 24.76 15.41 -16.49
N LEU A 68 24.94 15.78 -15.20
CA LEU A 68 25.88 16.81 -14.77
C LEU A 68 27.32 16.37 -15.03
N ALA A 69 27.67 15.14 -14.63
CA ALA A 69 28.99 14.57 -14.88
C ALA A 69 29.30 14.49 -16.38
N ALA A 70 28.33 14.07 -17.21
CA ALA A 70 28.50 14.04 -18.66
C ALA A 70 28.75 15.45 -19.25
N ALA A 71 28.03 16.46 -18.77
CA ALA A 71 28.22 17.85 -19.20
C ALA A 71 29.59 18.42 -18.78
N GLU A 72 30.05 18.11 -17.57
CA GLU A 72 31.38 18.50 -17.07
C GLU A 72 32.51 17.85 -17.89
N THR A 73 32.36 16.58 -18.27
CA THR A 73 33.37 15.87 -19.07
C THR A 73 33.43 16.31 -20.54
N ALA A 74 32.39 16.99 -21.03
CA ALA A 74 32.29 17.44 -22.41
C ALA A 74 32.87 18.86 -22.65
N LEU A 75 33.44 19.48 -21.60
CA LEU A 75 33.99 20.84 -21.58
C LEU A 75 35.52 20.80 -21.45
#